data_AF-A0A2G2K006-F1
#
_entry.id   AF-A0A2G2K006-F1
#
_cell.length_a   1.000
_cell.length_b   1.000
_cell.length_c   1.000
_cell.angle_alpha   90.00
_cell.angle_beta   90.00
_cell.angle_gamma   90.00
#
_symmetry.space_group_name_H-M   'P 1'
#
loop_
_entity.id
_entity.type
_entity.pdbx_description
1 polymer ?
#
loop_
_entity_poly.entity_id
_entity_poly.type
_entity_poly.pdbx_seq_one_letter_code
_entity_poly.pdbx_strand_id
1 'polypeptide(L)'
;MFHSLFKINNHSFTEASFIECIENYLVSDELYLQDIGQFLKDWVNNEAYIKVNTSGSTGLPKEIQLNKKHMCNSALATGEYFSCKENTKALLCLSANYIAGKMMLVRAMVLGWDIHLVSPISNPLKNLTTSYDFCAMVPLQVDESLTNLHKVKKLIIGGAPISSILNKELQIVTTNCYATYGMTETITHIAVKKLNNFSGVISNDNEKLHYHTLPNVSISQDNRDCLVINAPKVSNELIVTNDIVKLTHGSSFEWLGRYDNVINSGGVKLFPEQIEEKLSHIIKKRFFVIAVPDDKLGEKLILVIESDVRLNLSKPDYERCKLVKFEIPKELFILPKFIETVSGKIQRKQTLALLELLSE
;
A
#
# COMPACT_ATOMS: atom_id res chain seq x y z
N MET A 1 4.55 -27.37 -9.78
CA MET A 1 4.11 -26.12 -10.44
C MET A 1 3.19 -25.29 -9.53
N PHE A 2 2.26 -25.95 -8.82
CA PHE A 2 1.37 -25.39 -7.81
C PHE A 2 0.96 -26.49 -6.81
N HIS A 3 0.34 -26.12 -5.71
CA HIS A 3 -0.18 -26.99 -4.65
C HIS A 3 -1.34 -27.86 -5.18
N SER A 4 -1.44 -29.13 -4.76
CA SER A 4 -2.44 -30.08 -5.28
C SER A 4 -3.89 -29.67 -5.04
N LEU A 5 -4.16 -28.87 -4.01
CA LEU A 5 -5.49 -28.32 -3.68
C LEU A 5 -5.78 -26.94 -4.29
N PHE A 6 -4.87 -26.39 -5.09
CA PHE A 6 -5.07 -25.10 -5.74
C PHE A 6 -6.28 -25.14 -6.67
N LYS A 7 -7.12 -24.10 -6.58
CA LYS A 7 -8.30 -23.92 -7.44
C LYS A 7 -8.41 -22.49 -7.95
N ILE A 8 -9.06 -22.35 -9.09
CA ILE A 8 -9.52 -21.07 -9.61
C ILE A 8 -11.04 -21.17 -9.81
N ASN A 9 -11.80 -20.27 -9.20
CA ASN A 9 -13.28 -20.27 -9.27
C ASN A 9 -13.90 -21.65 -8.93
N ASN A 10 -13.40 -22.35 -7.90
CA ASN A 10 -13.77 -23.73 -7.51
C ASN A 10 -13.31 -24.86 -8.46
N HIS A 11 -12.61 -24.55 -9.56
CA HIS A 11 -12.08 -25.56 -10.49
C HIS A 11 -10.68 -26.00 -10.06
N SER A 12 -10.48 -27.32 -9.95
CA SER A 12 -9.16 -27.93 -9.68
C SER A 12 -8.45 -28.26 -11.00
N PHE A 13 -7.13 -28.36 -10.97
CA PHE A 13 -6.35 -28.56 -12.18
C PHE A 13 -5.39 -29.75 -12.10
N THR A 14 -5.32 -30.51 -13.19
CA THR A 14 -4.11 -31.25 -13.57
C THR A 14 -3.11 -30.29 -14.23
N GLU A 15 -1.86 -30.70 -14.44
CA GLU A 15 -0.91 -29.86 -15.17
C GLU A 15 -1.42 -29.53 -16.60
N ALA A 16 -1.94 -30.52 -17.33
CA ALA A 16 -2.46 -30.32 -18.69
C ALA A 16 -3.65 -29.34 -18.71
N SER A 17 -4.65 -29.53 -17.85
CA SER A 17 -5.82 -28.65 -17.79
C SER A 17 -5.47 -27.24 -17.27
N PHE A 18 -4.38 -27.10 -16.51
CA PHE A 18 -3.90 -25.78 -16.09
C PHE A 18 -3.30 -25.00 -17.27
N ILE A 19 -2.52 -25.67 -18.12
CA ILE A 19 -1.99 -25.04 -19.34
C ILE A 19 -3.12 -24.62 -20.27
N GLU A 20 -4.14 -25.47 -20.47
CA GLU A 20 -5.34 -25.11 -21.25
C GLU A 20 -6.06 -23.89 -20.67
N CYS A 21 -6.20 -23.80 -19.34
CA CYS A 21 -6.77 -22.63 -18.68
C CYS A 21 -5.97 -21.35 -18.95
N ILE A 22 -4.64 -21.44 -18.97
CA ILE A 22 -3.76 -20.30 -19.29
C ILE A 22 -3.99 -19.84 -20.73
N GLU A 23 -4.06 -20.77 -21.68
CA GLU A 23 -4.33 -20.48 -23.09
C GLU A 23 -5.68 -19.80 -23.29
N ASN A 24 -6.72 -20.29 -22.61
CA ASN A 24 -8.06 -19.69 -22.63
C ASN A 24 -8.06 -18.25 -22.07
N TYR A 25 -7.29 -17.97 -21.02
CA TYR A 25 -7.16 -16.61 -20.49
C TYR A 25 -6.43 -15.67 -21.44
N LEU A 26 -5.40 -16.15 -22.15
CA LEU A 26 -4.63 -15.34 -23.10
C LEU A 26 -5.46 -14.86 -24.30
N VAL A 27 -6.51 -15.61 -24.68
CA VAL A 27 -7.39 -15.26 -25.81
C VAL A 27 -8.76 -14.73 -25.37
N SER A 28 -8.95 -14.47 -24.08
CA SER A 28 -10.21 -13.96 -23.54
C SER A 28 -10.52 -12.54 -24.03
N ASP A 29 -11.79 -12.19 -24.22
CA ASP A 29 -12.22 -10.80 -24.49
C ASP A 29 -12.03 -9.88 -23.27
N GLU A 30 -11.83 -10.43 -22.07
CA GLU A 30 -11.64 -9.66 -20.85
C GLU A 30 -10.14 -9.39 -20.60
N LEU A 31 -9.72 -8.13 -20.74
CA LEU A 31 -8.31 -7.72 -20.61
C LEU A 31 -7.64 -8.17 -19.30
N TYR A 32 -8.36 -8.12 -18.17
CA TYR A 32 -7.77 -8.54 -16.90
C TYR A 32 -7.52 -10.06 -16.84
N LEU A 33 -8.28 -10.88 -17.59
CA LEU A 33 -7.99 -12.31 -17.73
C LEU A 33 -6.76 -12.50 -18.62
N GLN A 34 -6.60 -11.72 -19.69
CA GLN A 34 -5.36 -11.76 -20.51
C GLN A 34 -4.13 -11.43 -19.65
N ASP A 35 -4.19 -10.40 -18.81
CA ASP A 35 -3.11 -10.05 -17.87
C ASP A 35 -2.76 -11.22 -16.93
N ILE A 36 -3.79 -11.92 -16.41
CA ILE A 36 -3.63 -13.11 -15.56
C ILE A 36 -3.01 -14.25 -16.36
N GLY A 37 -3.51 -14.54 -17.56
CA GLY A 37 -2.99 -15.58 -18.45
C GLY A 37 -1.52 -15.34 -18.79
N GLN A 38 -1.15 -14.10 -19.09
CA GLN A 38 0.24 -13.72 -19.36
C GLN A 38 1.13 -13.96 -18.14
N PHE A 39 0.71 -13.53 -16.95
CA PHE A 39 1.48 -13.80 -15.74
C PHE A 39 1.60 -15.31 -15.45
N LEU A 40 0.51 -16.08 -15.58
CA LEU A 40 0.54 -17.52 -15.32
C LEU A 40 1.45 -18.26 -16.31
N LYS A 41 1.44 -17.86 -17.59
CA LYS A 41 2.37 -18.36 -18.61
C LYS A 41 3.83 -18.09 -18.20
N ASP A 42 4.12 -16.88 -17.73
CA ASP A 42 5.46 -16.52 -17.24
C ASP A 42 5.81 -17.26 -15.94
N TRP A 43 4.82 -17.58 -15.11
CA TRP A 43 5.02 -18.33 -13.87
C TRP A 43 5.39 -19.79 -14.11
N VAL A 44 4.73 -20.46 -15.06
CA VAL A 44 4.96 -21.88 -15.34
C VAL A 44 6.19 -22.15 -16.20
N ASN A 45 6.77 -21.12 -16.84
CA ASN A 45 8.00 -21.28 -17.60
C ASN A 45 9.20 -21.66 -16.70
N ASN A 46 10.30 -22.08 -17.34
CA ASN A 46 11.50 -22.55 -16.64
C ASN A 46 12.40 -21.42 -16.09
N GLU A 47 12.08 -20.16 -16.33
CA GLU A 47 12.85 -19.03 -15.78
C GLU A 47 12.73 -19.00 -14.25
N ALA A 48 13.83 -18.73 -13.56
CA ALA A 48 13.86 -18.63 -12.10
C ALA A 48 13.25 -17.33 -11.55
N TYR A 49 12.87 -16.40 -12.43
CA TYR A 49 12.40 -15.06 -12.07
C TYR A 49 11.18 -14.63 -12.90
N ILE A 50 10.48 -13.61 -12.40
CA ILE A 50 9.43 -12.87 -13.10
C ILE A 50 9.90 -11.43 -13.31
N LYS A 51 9.70 -10.90 -14.51
CA LYS A 51 9.96 -9.49 -14.80
C LYS A 51 8.77 -8.65 -14.35
N VAL A 52 9.02 -7.58 -13.60
CA VAL A 52 7.99 -6.63 -13.20
C VAL A 52 8.47 -5.21 -13.38
N ASN A 53 7.54 -4.31 -13.71
CA ASN A 53 7.82 -2.88 -13.78
C ASN A 53 7.51 -2.22 -12.44
N THR A 54 8.47 -1.48 -11.92
CA THR A 54 8.28 -0.59 -10.77
C THR A 54 7.76 0.75 -11.22
N SER A 55 6.94 1.41 -10.40
CA SER A 55 6.35 2.71 -10.76
C SER A 55 7.34 3.89 -10.73
N GLY A 56 8.61 3.68 -10.30
CA GLY A 56 9.67 4.69 -10.24
C GLY A 56 9.30 5.98 -9.48
N SER A 57 9.94 6.30 -8.35
CA SER A 57 9.75 7.62 -7.71
C SER A 57 10.14 8.79 -8.62
N THR A 58 11.00 8.53 -9.61
CA THR A 58 11.47 9.47 -10.64
C THR A 58 10.59 9.51 -11.90
N GLY A 59 9.46 8.79 -11.93
CA GLY A 59 8.50 8.79 -13.04
C GLY A 59 8.80 7.87 -14.22
N LEU A 60 10.04 7.34 -14.34
CA LEU A 60 10.39 6.33 -15.33
C LEU A 60 10.27 4.92 -14.73
N PRO A 61 9.45 4.04 -15.32
CA PRO A 61 9.38 2.65 -14.89
C PRO A 61 10.72 1.95 -15.01
N LYS A 62 11.12 1.19 -13.99
CA LYS A 62 12.28 0.29 -14.04
C LYS A 62 11.81 -1.14 -14.03
N GLU A 63 12.25 -1.93 -15.01
CA GLU A 63 12.09 -3.38 -15.01
C GLU A 63 13.02 -3.97 -13.95
N ILE A 64 12.48 -4.80 -13.06
CA ILE A 64 13.25 -5.59 -12.09
C ILE A 64 12.89 -7.07 -12.21
N GLN A 65 13.82 -7.93 -11.82
CA GLN A 65 13.64 -9.36 -11.80
C GLN A 65 13.34 -9.84 -10.38
N LEU A 66 12.20 -10.51 -10.20
CA LEU A 66 11.81 -11.09 -8.92
C LEU A 66 11.98 -12.60 -8.95
N ASN A 67 12.78 -13.14 -8.04
CA ASN A 67 13.01 -14.58 -7.96
C ASN A 67 11.71 -15.32 -7.55
N LYS A 68 11.31 -16.36 -8.30
CA LYS A 68 10.10 -17.14 -8.02
C LYS A 68 10.13 -17.78 -6.62
N LYS A 69 11.29 -18.23 -6.15
CA LYS A 69 11.48 -18.77 -4.79
C LYS A 69 11.20 -17.71 -3.73
N HIS A 70 11.64 -16.46 -3.94
CA HIS A 70 11.35 -15.34 -3.03
C HIS A 70 9.85 -15.03 -3.01
N MET A 71 9.19 -15.08 -4.17
CA MET A 71 7.74 -14.94 -4.26
C MET A 71 7.01 -16.06 -3.50
N CYS A 72 7.44 -17.32 -3.63
CA CYS A 72 6.90 -18.43 -2.84
C CYS A 72 7.09 -18.23 -1.33
N ASN A 73 8.28 -17.80 -0.91
CA ASN A 73 8.55 -17.54 0.50
C ASN A 73 7.68 -16.39 1.06
N SER A 74 7.45 -15.35 0.27
CA SER A 74 6.54 -14.25 0.60
C SER A 74 5.08 -14.73 0.76
N ALA A 75 4.64 -15.67 -0.08
CA ALA A 75 3.34 -16.32 0.06
C ALA A 75 3.25 -17.15 1.36
N LEU A 76 4.26 -17.97 1.65
CA LEU A 76 4.32 -18.76 2.89
C LEU A 76 4.26 -17.89 4.14
N ALA A 77 5.03 -16.80 4.19
CA ALA A 77 5.01 -15.85 5.30
C ALA A 77 3.63 -15.19 5.50
N THR A 78 2.92 -14.88 4.39
CA THR A 78 1.53 -14.39 4.45
C THR A 78 0.60 -15.45 5.04
N GLY A 79 0.69 -16.69 4.56
CA GLY A 79 -0.14 -17.81 5.02
C GLY A 79 0.04 -18.11 6.50
N GLU A 80 1.29 -18.12 6.97
CA GLU A 80 1.66 -18.31 8.38
C GLU A 80 1.10 -17.18 9.25
N TYR A 81 1.39 -15.92 8.92
CA TYR A 81 0.98 -14.77 9.71
C TYR A 81 -0.54 -14.69 9.88
N PHE A 82 -1.28 -14.84 8.78
CA PHE A 82 -2.75 -14.75 8.81
C PHE A 82 -3.43 -16.07 9.17
N SER A 83 -2.68 -17.14 9.43
CA SER A 83 -3.23 -18.49 9.65
C SER A 83 -4.21 -18.91 8.54
N CYS A 84 -3.86 -18.60 7.29
CA CYS A 84 -4.65 -18.95 6.10
C CYS A 84 -4.13 -20.26 5.53
N LYS A 85 -4.86 -21.35 5.78
CA LYS A 85 -4.50 -22.72 5.40
C LYS A 85 -4.96 -23.04 3.97
N GLU A 86 -4.71 -24.27 3.54
CA GLU A 86 -5.31 -24.86 2.34
C GLU A 86 -6.84 -24.70 2.33
N ASN A 87 -7.43 -24.64 1.14
CA ASN A 87 -8.85 -24.38 0.90
C ASN A 87 -9.38 -23.02 1.39
N THR A 88 -8.50 -22.08 1.77
CA THR A 88 -8.87 -20.67 1.95
C THR A 88 -9.52 -20.17 0.67
N LYS A 89 -10.72 -19.59 0.76
CA LYS A 89 -11.36 -18.89 -0.36
C LYS A 89 -10.84 -17.46 -0.43
N ALA A 90 -10.12 -17.15 -1.50
CA ALA A 90 -9.52 -15.84 -1.70
C ALA A 90 -10.16 -15.11 -2.88
N LEU A 91 -10.31 -13.79 -2.80
CA LEU A 91 -10.77 -12.96 -3.92
C LEU A 91 -9.61 -12.20 -4.53
N LEU A 92 -9.40 -12.36 -5.84
CA LEU A 92 -8.53 -11.52 -6.65
C LEU A 92 -9.35 -10.43 -7.35
N CYS A 93 -9.23 -9.20 -6.84
CA CYS A 93 -9.81 -7.99 -7.44
C CYS A 93 -8.76 -6.91 -7.74
N LEU A 94 -7.48 -7.29 -7.75
CA LEU A 94 -6.36 -6.42 -8.10
C LEU A 94 -5.82 -6.83 -9.46
N SER A 95 -5.40 -5.86 -10.28
CA SER A 95 -4.82 -6.16 -11.59
C SER A 95 -3.53 -6.97 -11.46
N ALA A 96 -3.43 -8.04 -12.26
CA ALA A 96 -2.23 -8.86 -12.39
C ALA A 96 -1.08 -8.17 -13.14
N ASN A 97 -1.28 -6.94 -13.65
CA ASN A 97 -0.18 -6.11 -14.14
C ASN A 97 0.75 -5.66 -13.01
N TYR A 98 0.22 -5.51 -11.79
CA TYR A 98 1.01 -5.11 -10.63
C TYR A 98 1.35 -6.29 -9.74
N ILE A 99 2.44 -6.17 -8.98
CA ILE A 99 2.93 -7.22 -8.08
C ILE A 99 1.87 -7.67 -7.05
N ALA A 100 0.97 -6.77 -6.65
CA ALA A 100 -0.09 -7.09 -5.71
C ALA A 100 -1.08 -8.13 -6.26
N GLY A 101 -1.51 -8.02 -7.52
CA GLY A 101 -2.36 -9.01 -8.17
C GLY A 101 -1.62 -10.31 -8.46
N LYS A 102 -0.39 -10.23 -8.99
CA LYS A 102 0.48 -11.39 -9.22
C LYS A 102 0.66 -12.23 -7.94
N MET A 103 0.89 -11.57 -6.80
CA MET A 103 1.13 -12.28 -5.54
C MET A 103 -0.11 -12.90 -4.92
N MET A 104 -1.32 -12.46 -5.27
CA MET A 104 -2.53 -13.18 -4.88
C MET A 104 -2.63 -14.53 -5.61
N LEU A 105 -2.27 -14.59 -6.90
CA LEU A 105 -2.17 -15.83 -7.66
C LEU A 105 -1.07 -16.74 -7.11
N VAL A 106 0.11 -16.19 -6.81
CA VAL A 106 1.21 -16.98 -6.21
C VAL A 106 0.81 -17.52 -4.84
N ARG A 107 0.17 -16.72 -3.97
CA ARG A 107 -0.35 -17.20 -2.68
C ARG A 107 -1.30 -18.37 -2.89
N ALA A 108 -2.23 -18.27 -3.83
CA ALA A 108 -3.17 -19.33 -4.07
C ALA A 108 -2.50 -20.61 -4.60
N MET A 109 -1.59 -20.48 -5.55
CA MET A 109 -0.82 -21.61 -6.09
C MET A 109 0.10 -22.25 -5.03
N VAL A 110 0.69 -21.48 -4.13
CA VAL A 110 1.65 -22.00 -3.13
C VAL A 110 0.93 -22.60 -1.92
N LEU A 111 -0.17 -21.97 -1.48
CA LEU A 111 -0.87 -22.32 -0.24
C LEU A 111 -2.10 -23.22 -0.48
N GLY A 112 -2.39 -23.60 -1.72
CA GLY A 112 -3.56 -24.43 -2.05
C GLY A 112 -4.88 -23.72 -1.79
N TRP A 113 -4.97 -22.44 -2.15
CA TRP A 113 -6.22 -21.69 -2.01
C TRP A 113 -7.14 -21.90 -3.20
N ASP A 114 -8.42 -21.58 -2.99
CA ASP A 114 -9.38 -21.39 -4.06
C ASP A 114 -9.49 -19.89 -4.35
N ILE A 115 -8.89 -19.45 -5.46
CA ILE A 115 -8.88 -18.04 -5.84
C ILE A 115 -10.01 -17.73 -6.81
N HIS A 116 -10.87 -16.81 -6.44
CA HIS A 116 -11.93 -16.31 -7.29
C HIS A 116 -11.46 -15.05 -8.02
N LEU A 117 -11.59 -15.04 -9.34
CA LEU A 117 -11.13 -13.94 -10.20
C LEU A 117 -12.30 -13.00 -10.51
N VAL A 118 -12.10 -11.71 -10.32
CA VAL A 118 -13.05 -10.67 -10.75
C VAL A 118 -12.31 -9.52 -11.41
N SER A 119 -13.01 -8.79 -12.29
CA SER A 119 -12.47 -7.57 -12.89
C SER A 119 -12.02 -6.56 -11.82
N PRO A 120 -10.85 -5.91 -11.98
CA PRO A 120 -10.31 -4.96 -11.01
C PRO A 120 -11.04 -3.62 -11.09
N ILE A 121 -12.24 -3.56 -10.53
CA ILE A 121 -13.08 -2.35 -10.46
C ILE A 121 -13.02 -1.71 -9.08
N SER A 122 -13.61 -0.51 -8.94
CA SER A 122 -13.64 0.22 -7.67
C SER A 122 -14.47 -0.48 -6.60
N ASN A 123 -15.60 -1.11 -6.94
CA ASN A 123 -16.44 -1.82 -5.97
C ASN A 123 -16.52 -3.33 -6.27
N PRO A 124 -15.45 -4.09 -5.99
CA PRO A 124 -15.37 -5.51 -6.37
C PRO A 124 -16.36 -6.41 -5.61
N LEU A 125 -16.93 -5.97 -4.48
CA LEU A 125 -17.82 -6.79 -3.66
C LEU A 125 -19.31 -6.62 -3.97
N LYS A 126 -19.68 -5.63 -4.80
CA LYS A 126 -21.07 -5.21 -5.04
C LYS A 126 -21.99 -6.36 -5.45
N ASN A 127 -21.57 -7.16 -6.43
CA ASN A 127 -22.40 -8.20 -7.05
C ASN A 127 -22.03 -9.62 -6.58
N LEU A 128 -21.17 -9.75 -5.58
CA LEU A 128 -20.74 -11.06 -5.08
C LEU A 128 -21.71 -11.59 -4.02
N THR A 129 -22.12 -12.85 -4.15
CA THR A 129 -22.95 -13.55 -3.15
C THR A 129 -22.13 -14.43 -2.21
N THR A 130 -20.88 -14.71 -2.57
CA THR A 130 -19.97 -15.59 -1.83
C THR A 130 -19.21 -14.82 -0.75
N SER A 131 -18.95 -15.48 0.38
CA SER A 131 -18.02 -14.99 1.41
C SER A 131 -16.62 -15.56 1.20
N TYR A 132 -15.60 -14.73 1.44
CA TYR A 132 -14.19 -15.02 1.25
C TYR A 132 -13.45 -14.96 2.58
N ASP A 133 -12.48 -15.85 2.75
CA ASP A 133 -11.61 -15.87 3.91
C ASP A 133 -10.54 -14.78 3.84
N PHE A 134 -10.07 -14.45 2.63
CA PHE A 134 -8.98 -13.51 2.42
C PHE A 134 -9.17 -12.65 1.17
N CYS A 135 -8.85 -11.36 1.25
CA CYS A 135 -8.78 -10.47 0.09
C CYS A 135 -7.67 -9.43 0.28
N ALA A 136 -7.17 -8.91 -0.84
CA ALA A 136 -6.26 -7.76 -0.87
C ALA A 136 -6.88 -6.64 -1.71
N MET A 137 -6.87 -5.41 -1.19
CA MET A 137 -7.46 -4.24 -1.85
C MET A 137 -6.58 -3.00 -1.70
N VAL A 138 -6.79 -2.02 -2.59
CA VAL A 138 -6.31 -0.64 -2.39
C VAL A 138 -7.34 0.18 -1.61
N PRO A 139 -6.97 1.28 -0.91
CA PRO A 139 -7.90 2.07 -0.10
C PRO A 139 -9.19 2.48 -0.83
N LEU A 140 -9.10 2.88 -2.10
CA LEU A 140 -10.27 3.25 -2.91
C LEU A 140 -11.27 2.09 -3.04
N GLN A 141 -10.78 0.86 -3.22
CA GLN A 141 -11.67 -0.30 -3.32
C GLN A 141 -12.37 -0.61 -2.00
N VAL A 142 -11.67 -0.39 -0.89
CA VAL A 142 -12.21 -0.58 0.46
C VAL A 142 -13.31 0.45 0.74
N ASP A 143 -13.05 1.72 0.43
CA ASP A 143 -13.99 2.83 0.61
C ASP A 143 -15.30 2.58 -0.15
N GLU A 144 -15.20 2.21 -1.43
CA GLU A 144 -16.37 1.90 -2.27
C GLU A 144 -17.07 0.59 -1.87
N SER A 145 -16.40 -0.31 -1.15
CA SER A 145 -16.93 -1.62 -0.75
C SER A 145 -17.39 -1.70 0.71
N LEU A 146 -17.36 -0.60 1.48
CA LEU A 146 -17.61 -0.57 2.93
C LEU A 146 -18.83 -1.41 3.36
N THR A 147 -19.98 -1.23 2.70
CA THR A 147 -21.23 -1.92 3.02
C THR A 147 -21.19 -3.43 2.79
N ASN A 148 -20.29 -3.90 1.90
CA ASN A 148 -20.14 -5.30 1.54
C ASN A 148 -18.87 -5.94 2.15
N LEU A 149 -18.07 -5.21 2.94
CA LEU A 149 -16.84 -5.74 3.51
C LEU A 149 -17.06 -6.99 4.36
N HIS A 150 -18.21 -7.11 5.03
CA HIS A 150 -18.60 -8.30 5.81
C HIS A 150 -18.51 -9.63 5.03
N LYS A 151 -18.49 -9.59 3.69
CA LYS A 151 -18.27 -10.77 2.85
C LYS A 151 -16.83 -11.29 2.94
N VAL A 152 -15.87 -10.49 3.39
CA VAL A 152 -14.45 -10.85 3.54
C VAL A 152 -14.10 -10.95 5.02
N LYS A 153 -13.46 -12.05 5.45
CA LYS A 153 -13.04 -12.24 6.85
C LYS A 153 -11.74 -11.51 7.19
N LYS A 154 -10.71 -11.63 6.34
CA LYS A 154 -9.41 -10.95 6.50
C LYS A 154 -9.10 -10.12 5.25
N LEU A 155 -8.83 -8.84 5.46
CA LEU A 155 -8.54 -7.89 4.40
C LEU A 155 -7.17 -7.25 4.63
N ILE A 156 -6.27 -7.41 3.66
CA ILE A 156 -5.06 -6.59 3.62
C ILE A 156 -5.25 -5.40 2.69
N ILE A 157 -4.83 -4.23 3.16
CA ILE A 157 -4.96 -2.95 2.47
C ILE A 157 -3.54 -2.43 2.19
N GLY A 158 -3.26 -2.10 0.94
CA GLY A 158 -1.93 -1.66 0.52
C GLY A 158 -1.96 -0.73 -0.68
N GLY A 159 -0.77 -0.30 -1.13
CA GLY A 159 -0.60 0.53 -2.33
C GLY A 159 -0.79 2.04 -2.12
N ALA A 160 -1.43 2.48 -1.04
CA ALA A 160 -1.53 3.88 -0.66
C ALA A 160 -1.82 4.04 0.85
N PRO A 161 -1.52 5.21 1.44
CA PRO A 161 -1.96 5.54 2.80
C PRO A 161 -3.48 5.43 2.96
N ILE A 162 -3.92 5.00 4.14
CA ILE A 162 -5.34 4.92 4.49
C ILE A 162 -5.76 6.29 5.03
N SER A 163 -6.83 6.85 4.48
CA SER A 163 -7.33 8.13 4.95
C SER A 163 -7.87 8.01 6.38
N SER A 164 -7.81 9.11 7.12
CA SER A 164 -8.34 9.15 8.48
C SER A 164 -9.85 8.89 8.58
N ILE A 165 -10.59 9.20 7.51
CA ILE A 165 -12.02 8.93 7.39
C ILE A 165 -12.22 7.42 7.22
N LEU A 166 -11.54 6.82 6.24
CA LEU A 166 -11.63 5.38 6.00
C LEU A 166 -11.22 4.60 7.25
N ASN A 167 -10.16 5.03 7.95
CA ASN A 167 -9.75 4.38 9.19
C ASN A 167 -10.84 4.40 10.28
N LYS A 168 -11.66 5.46 10.36
CA LYS A 168 -12.81 5.53 11.28
C LYS A 168 -13.93 4.58 10.86
N GLU A 169 -14.27 4.55 9.57
CA GLU A 169 -15.28 3.62 9.03
C GLU A 169 -14.87 2.16 9.23
N LEU A 170 -13.58 1.85 9.13
CA LEU A 170 -13.07 0.51 9.39
C LEU A 170 -13.26 0.06 10.86
N GLN A 171 -13.46 0.96 11.82
CA GLN A 171 -13.65 0.56 13.22
C GLN A 171 -14.99 -0.17 13.46
N ILE A 172 -15.98 0.03 12.60
CA ILE A 172 -17.33 -0.53 12.78
C ILE A 172 -17.61 -1.75 11.91
N VAL A 173 -16.66 -2.17 11.05
CA VAL A 173 -16.83 -3.36 10.19
C VAL A 173 -16.33 -4.63 10.88
N THR A 174 -17.01 -5.74 10.63
CA THR A 174 -16.67 -7.06 11.21
C THR A 174 -15.45 -7.72 10.58
N THR A 175 -15.06 -7.29 9.37
CA THR A 175 -13.85 -7.75 8.69
C THR A 175 -12.61 -7.37 9.47
N ASN A 176 -11.66 -8.28 9.61
CA ASN A 176 -10.35 -7.94 10.18
C ASN A 176 -9.49 -7.27 9.12
N CYS A 177 -9.24 -5.98 9.29
CA CYS A 177 -8.51 -5.15 8.34
C CYS A 177 -7.08 -4.89 8.80
N TYR A 178 -6.14 -4.94 7.85
CA TYR A 178 -4.72 -4.76 8.11
C TYR A 178 -4.11 -3.84 7.05
N ALA A 179 -3.34 -2.84 7.46
CA ALA A 179 -2.46 -2.12 6.55
C ALA A 179 -1.18 -2.93 6.35
N THR A 180 -0.63 -2.88 5.15
CA THR A 180 0.60 -3.58 4.79
C THR A 180 1.72 -2.59 4.52
N TYR A 181 2.94 -2.92 4.97
CA TYR A 181 4.16 -2.18 4.63
C TYR A 181 5.08 -3.08 3.82
N GLY A 182 5.50 -2.58 2.66
CA GLY A 182 6.40 -3.28 1.76
C GLY A 182 6.59 -2.53 0.44
N MET A 183 7.46 -3.06 -0.40
CA MET A 183 7.87 -2.48 -1.68
C MET A 183 8.15 -3.59 -2.69
N THR A 184 8.44 -3.23 -3.94
CA THR A 184 8.69 -4.24 -4.98
C THR A 184 9.96 -5.04 -4.69
N GLU A 185 10.96 -4.39 -4.10
CA GLU A 185 12.24 -4.96 -3.67
C GLU A 185 12.07 -6.02 -2.58
N THR A 186 10.99 -5.95 -1.79
CA THR A 186 10.61 -6.97 -0.80
C THR A 186 9.54 -7.94 -1.33
N ILE A 187 9.31 -7.97 -2.65
CA ILE A 187 8.20 -8.64 -3.33
C ILE A 187 6.84 -8.01 -3.00
N THR A 188 6.41 -8.11 -1.73
CA THR A 188 5.21 -7.45 -1.20
C THR A 188 5.47 -6.97 0.22
N HIS A 189 4.56 -7.25 1.15
CA HIS A 189 4.64 -6.79 2.51
C HIS A 189 5.64 -7.59 3.33
N ILE A 190 6.39 -6.90 4.18
CA ILE A 190 7.29 -7.49 5.19
C ILE A 190 6.82 -7.18 6.60
N ALA A 191 5.83 -6.31 6.74
CA ALA A 191 5.19 -5.99 8.01
C ALA A 191 3.73 -5.60 7.79
N VAL A 192 2.93 -5.75 8.85
CA VAL A 192 1.50 -5.47 8.83
C VAL A 192 1.07 -4.74 10.10
N LYS A 193 0.09 -3.87 9.97
CA LYS A 193 -0.50 -3.10 11.08
C LYS A 193 -1.99 -3.42 11.13
N LYS A 194 -2.48 -3.92 12.27
CA LYS A 194 -3.92 -4.20 12.45
C LYS A 194 -4.67 -2.87 12.59
N LEU A 195 -5.80 -2.75 11.90
CA LEU A 195 -6.54 -1.48 11.79
C LEU A 195 -7.81 -1.44 12.63
N ASN A 196 -8.43 -2.59 12.89
CA ASN A 196 -9.69 -2.69 13.62
C ASN A 196 -9.79 -4.01 14.40
N ASN A 197 -10.91 -4.22 15.09
CA ASN A 197 -11.20 -5.47 15.82
C ASN A 197 -10.07 -5.89 16.76
N PHE A 198 -9.57 -4.92 17.54
CA PHE A 198 -8.58 -5.14 18.58
C PHE A 198 -9.22 -5.93 19.73
N SER A 199 -9.14 -7.26 19.69
CA SER A 199 -9.50 -8.15 20.79
C SER A 199 -8.22 -8.70 21.45
N GLY A 200 -8.13 -8.64 22.79
CA GLY A 200 -6.95 -9.04 23.57
C GLY A 200 -6.12 -7.85 24.12
N VAL A 201 -4.96 -8.15 24.71
CA VAL A 201 -4.06 -7.26 25.51
C VAL A 201 -3.48 -6.04 24.76
N ILE A 202 -3.96 -5.73 23.55
CA ILE A 202 -3.72 -4.44 22.88
C ILE A 202 -4.55 -3.38 23.60
N SER A 203 -4.15 -3.11 24.85
CA SER A 203 -4.80 -2.21 25.80
C SER A 203 -4.20 -0.81 25.78
N ASN A 204 -3.09 -0.62 25.05
CA ASN A 204 -2.43 0.67 24.88
C ASN A 204 -2.61 1.18 23.44
N ASP A 205 -3.14 2.40 23.32
CA ASP A 205 -3.36 3.08 22.02
C ASP A 205 -2.10 3.18 21.14
N ASN A 206 -0.90 3.11 21.75
CA ASN A 206 0.37 3.15 21.03
C ASN A 206 0.60 1.91 20.13
N GLU A 207 0.13 0.71 20.50
CA GLU A 207 0.33 -0.48 19.67
C GLU A 207 -0.49 -0.45 18.37
N LYS A 208 -1.58 0.32 18.33
CA LYS A 208 -2.40 0.51 17.12
C LYS A 208 -1.65 1.24 16.00
N LEU A 209 -0.54 1.91 16.33
CA LEU A 209 0.27 2.67 15.38
C LEU A 209 1.37 1.84 14.73
N HIS A 210 1.67 0.65 15.26
CA HIS A 210 2.86 -0.10 14.88
C HIS A 210 2.61 -1.11 13.76
N TYR A 211 3.56 -1.18 12.84
CA TYR A 211 3.72 -2.31 11.95
C TYR A 211 4.50 -3.40 12.68
N HIS A 212 4.05 -4.64 12.60
CA HIS A 212 4.74 -5.82 13.07
C HIS A 212 5.28 -6.60 11.88
N THR A 213 6.56 -6.97 11.92
CA THR A 213 7.17 -7.71 10.83
C THR A 213 6.60 -9.12 10.70
N LEU A 214 6.63 -9.64 9.47
CA LEU A 214 6.38 -11.04 9.18
C LEU A 214 7.49 -11.94 9.78
N PRO A 215 7.27 -13.26 9.89
CA PRO A 215 8.28 -14.20 10.33
C PRO A 215 9.59 -14.09 9.51
N ASN A 216 10.73 -14.27 10.18
CA ASN A 216 12.07 -14.22 9.58
C ASN A 216 12.47 -12.87 8.95
N VAL A 217 11.78 -11.79 9.31
CA VAL A 217 12.18 -10.42 8.96
C VAL A 217 12.75 -9.77 10.22
N SER A 218 13.94 -9.17 10.08
CA SER A 218 14.55 -8.34 11.13
C SER A 218 14.74 -6.92 10.61
N ILE A 219 14.66 -5.95 11.51
CA ILE A 219 14.66 -4.53 11.19
C ILE A 219 15.67 -3.79 12.07
N SER A 220 16.26 -2.74 11.52
CA SER A 220 17.16 -1.82 12.21
C SER A 220 17.03 -0.41 11.60
N GLN A 221 17.85 0.53 12.04
CA GLN A 221 17.92 1.89 11.49
C GLN A 221 19.32 2.21 11.01
N ASP A 222 19.42 3.00 9.95
CA ASP A 222 20.67 3.64 9.55
C ASP A 222 20.92 4.95 10.34
N ASN A 223 21.95 5.70 9.98
CA ASN A 223 22.29 6.98 10.61
C ASN A 223 21.30 8.12 10.34
N ARG A 224 20.30 7.90 9.48
CA ARG A 224 19.23 8.84 9.13
C ARG A 224 17.91 8.49 9.81
N ASP A 225 17.93 7.54 10.75
CA ASP A 225 16.74 6.93 11.37
C ASP A 225 15.86 6.16 10.37
N CYS A 226 16.38 5.88 9.16
CA CYS A 226 15.63 5.19 8.11
C CYS A 226 15.63 3.68 8.33
N LEU A 227 14.50 3.04 8.02
CA LEU A 227 14.31 1.60 8.19
C LEU A 227 15.30 0.82 7.31
N VAL A 228 16.04 -0.09 7.93
CA VAL A 228 16.88 -1.09 7.28
C VAL A 228 16.24 -2.45 7.49
N ILE A 229 15.96 -3.15 6.39
CA ILE A 229 15.21 -4.40 6.38
C ILE A 229 16.16 -5.54 6.00
N ASN A 230 16.23 -6.55 6.86
CA ASN A 230 16.86 -7.82 6.59
C ASN A 230 15.78 -8.92 6.47
N ALA A 231 15.50 -9.35 5.25
CA ALA A 231 14.47 -10.32 4.93
C ALA A 231 15.03 -11.42 4.02
N PRO A 232 15.90 -12.32 4.53
CA PRO A 232 16.71 -13.25 3.74
C PRO A 232 15.90 -14.28 2.94
N LYS A 233 14.61 -14.42 3.24
CA LYS A 233 13.69 -15.30 2.50
C LYS A 233 13.15 -14.64 1.23
N VAL A 234 13.17 -13.31 1.12
CA VAL A 234 12.59 -12.57 0.00
C VAL A 234 13.58 -11.62 -0.69
N SER A 235 14.72 -11.34 -0.05
CA SER A 235 15.83 -10.56 -0.60
C SER A 235 17.16 -11.18 -0.17
N ASN A 236 18.16 -11.17 -1.06
CA ASN A 236 19.53 -11.58 -0.73
C ASN A 236 20.35 -10.44 -0.11
N GLU A 237 19.85 -9.21 -0.21
CA GLU A 237 20.54 -8.00 0.23
C GLU A 237 19.77 -7.32 1.36
N LEU A 238 20.50 -6.59 2.19
CA LEU A 238 19.92 -5.63 3.12
C LEU A 238 19.29 -4.49 2.34
N ILE A 239 18.02 -4.21 2.63
CA ILE A 239 17.28 -3.14 1.97
C ILE A 239 17.30 -1.93 2.89
N VAL A 240 18.07 -0.91 2.50
CA VAL A 240 18.08 0.40 3.15
C VAL A 240 17.02 1.26 2.49
N THR A 241 16.01 1.65 3.26
CA THR A 241 14.91 2.48 2.76
C THR A 241 15.23 3.98 2.93
N ASN A 242 14.36 4.84 2.41
CA ASN A 242 14.29 6.26 2.79
C ASN A 242 13.04 6.52 3.65
N ASP A 243 12.56 5.51 4.37
CA ASP A 243 11.41 5.62 5.27
C ASP A 243 11.92 5.82 6.68
N ILE A 244 11.69 7.00 7.25
CA ILE A 244 12.01 7.25 8.66
C ILE A 244 10.98 6.52 9.50
N VAL A 245 11.49 5.78 10.48
CA VAL A 245 10.68 5.01 11.41
C VAL A 245 11.09 5.31 12.84
N LYS A 246 10.23 4.97 13.78
CA LYS A 246 10.59 4.82 15.18
C LYS A 246 10.51 3.34 15.52
N LEU A 247 11.65 2.70 15.74
CA LEU A 247 11.67 1.32 16.21
C LEU A 247 11.07 1.24 17.60
N THR A 248 10.32 0.18 17.83
CA THR A 248 9.79 -0.17 19.16
C THR A 248 10.37 -1.51 19.60
N HIS A 249 10.09 -1.94 20.83
CA HIS A 249 10.68 -3.18 21.34
C HIS A 249 10.32 -4.38 20.45
N GLY A 250 11.34 -5.13 20.02
CA GLY A 250 11.16 -6.34 19.23
C GLY A 250 11.17 -6.09 17.72
N SER A 251 10.16 -6.62 17.02
CA SER A 251 10.07 -6.67 15.57
C SER A 251 8.97 -5.75 15.03
N SER A 252 8.86 -4.55 15.61
CA SER A 252 7.83 -3.57 15.29
C SER A 252 8.35 -2.14 15.17
N PHE A 253 7.65 -1.33 14.39
CA PHE A 253 8.02 0.07 14.14
C PHE A 253 6.80 0.95 13.84
N GLU A 254 6.90 2.22 14.20
CA GLU A 254 6.01 3.28 13.74
C GLU A 254 6.64 3.91 12.49
N TRP A 255 5.87 4.04 11.40
CA TRP A 255 6.33 4.76 10.21
C TRP A 255 6.02 6.25 10.35
N LEU A 256 7.03 7.10 10.22
CA LEU A 256 6.90 8.55 10.42
C LEU A 256 6.76 9.32 9.11
N GLY A 257 7.44 8.88 8.04
CA GLY A 257 7.40 9.56 6.75
C GLY A 257 8.62 9.27 5.90
N ARG A 258 8.72 9.94 4.74
CA ARG A 258 9.91 9.83 3.87
C ARG A 258 10.98 10.80 4.31
N TYR A 259 12.23 10.31 4.39
CA TYR A 259 13.40 11.14 4.64
C TYR A 259 13.49 12.31 3.64
N ASP A 260 13.24 12.03 2.36
CA ASP A 260 13.31 13.01 1.27
C ASP A 260 12.28 14.15 1.38
N ASN A 261 11.26 13.97 2.24
CA ASN A 261 10.18 14.93 2.46
C ASN A 261 10.32 15.72 3.78
N VAL A 262 11.24 15.34 4.68
CA VAL A 262 11.34 16.00 6.00
C VAL A 262 11.61 17.48 5.85
N ILE A 263 10.86 18.29 6.61
CA ILE A 263 11.00 19.74 6.67
C ILE A 263 11.70 20.10 7.98
N ASN A 264 12.81 20.84 7.91
CA ASN A 264 13.57 21.30 9.07
C ASN A 264 13.22 22.76 9.37
N SER A 265 12.17 22.99 10.15
CA SER A 265 11.67 24.33 10.45
C SER A 265 12.11 24.82 11.82
N GLY A 266 13.03 25.77 11.86
CA GLY A 266 13.56 26.35 13.09
C GLY A 266 14.23 25.33 14.01
N GLY A 267 14.88 24.31 13.42
CA GLY A 267 15.50 23.20 14.15
C GLY A 267 14.55 22.07 14.55
N VAL A 268 13.26 22.16 14.18
CA VAL A 268 12.26 21.10 14.42
C VAL A 268 12.04 20.30 13.15
N LYS A 269 12.17 18.97 13.23
CA LYS A 269 11.81 18.05 12.14
C LYS A 269 10.29 17.93 12.06
N LEU A 270 9.73 18.23 10.90
CA LEU A 270 8.33 18.07 10.57
C LEU A 270 8.20 16.99 9.50
N PHE A 271 7.23 16.09 9.68
CA PHE A 271 6.96 14.98 8.77
C PHE A 271 5.71 15.29 7.95
N PRO A 272 5.83 15.65 6.65
CA PRO A 272 4.69 16.01 5.82
C PRO A 272 3.56 15.00 5.86
N GLU A 273 3.87 13.71 5.83
CA GLU A 273 2.85 12.66 5.76
C GLU A 273 1.99 12.59 7.03
N GLN A 274 2.56 12.84 8.22
CA GLN A 274 1.79 12.94 9.47
C GLN A 274 0.92 14.21 9.50
N ILE A 275 1.44 15.31 9.00
CA ILE A 275 0.73 16.59 8.96
C ILE A 275 -0.43 16.51 7.95
N GLU A 276 -0.20 15.89 6.80
CA GLU A 276 -1.21 15.61 5.79
C GLU A 276 -2.30 14.68 6.32
N GLU A 277 -1.94 13.62 7.07
CA GLU A 277 -2.93 12.77 7.72
C GLU A 277 -3.85 13.58 8.65
N LYS A 278 -3.28 14.45 9.49
CA LYS A 278 -4.04 15.36 10.38
C LYS A 278 -4.95 16.31 9.59
N LEU A 279 -4.42 16.92 8.52
CA LEU A 279 -5.17 17.87 7.68
C LEU A 279 -6.29 17.20 6.86
N SER A 280 -6.18 15.90 6.54
CA SER A 280 -7.20 15.15 5.79
C SER A 280 -8.58 15.12 6.49
N HIS A 281 -8.61 15.37 7.79
CA HIS A 281 -9.84 15.49 8.55
C HIS A 281 -10.73 16.64 8.05
N ILE A 282 -10.12 17.75 7.64
CA ILE A 282 -10.83 18.96 7.20
C ILE A 282 -10.71 19.22 5.70
N ILE A 283 -9.62 18.80 5.06
CA ILE A 283 -9.39 18.98 3.62
C ILE A 283 -9.83 17.72 2.87
N LYS A 284 -10.83 17.86 2.00
CA LYS A 284 -11.33 16.75 1.14
C LYS A 284 -10.79 16.77 -0.28
N LYS A 285 -10.18 17.88 -0.68
CA LYS A 285 -9.49 18.02 -1.98
C LYS A 285 -8.11 17.37 -1.92
N ARG A 286 -7.46 17.21 -3.07
CA ARG A 286 -6.05 16.79 -3.11
C ARG A 286 -5.19 17.93 -2.59
N PHE A 287 -4.25 17.62 -1.72
CA PHE A 287 -3.34 18.61 -1.14
C PHE A 287 -2.04 17.93 -0.74
N PHE A 288 -1.01 18.74 -0.49
CA PHE A 288 0.23 18.31 0.14
C PHE A 288 0.84 19.46 0.93
N VAL A 289 1.74 19.13 1.85
CA VAL A 289 2.62 20.11 2.50
C VAL A 289 4.05 19.94 1.99
N ILE A 290 4.79 21.04 1.91
CA ILE A 290 6.17 21.08 1.42
C ILE A 290 6.97 22.18 2.13
N ALA A 291 8.29 22.01 2.19
CA ALA A 291 9.24 23.03 2.62
C ALA A 291 9.43 24.08 1.53
N VAL A 292 9.52 25.35 1.94
CA VAL A 292 10.12 26.43 1.14
C VAL A 292 11.15 27.18 1.98
N PRO A 293 12.21 27.76 1.36
CA PRO A 293 13.20 28.53 2.09
C PRO A 293 12.58 29.67 2.91
N ASP A 294 13.14 29.92 4.10
CA ASP A 294 12.76 31.02 4.98
C ASP A 294 13.96 31.52 5.79
N ASP A 295 14.19 32.84 5.79
CA ASP A 295 15.38 33.43 6.42
C ASP A 295 15.46 33.20 7.94
N LYS A 296 14.32 33.00 8.61
CA LYS A 296 14.27 32.84 10.08
C LYS A 296 14.23 31.38 10.50
N LEU A 297 13.52 30.55 9.74
CA LEU A 297 13.27 29.14 10.08
C LEU A 297 14.21 28.18 9.33
N GLY A 298 14.99 28.67 8.37
CA GLY A 298 15.68 27.84 7.38
C GLY A 298 14.69 27.32 6.34
N GLU A 299 13.74 26.52 6.78
CA GLU A 299 12.60 26.06 5.98
C GLU A 299 11.28 26.39 6.70
N LYS A 300 10.29 26.91 5.97
CA LYS A 300 8.91 27.01 6.44
C LYS A 300 8.03 25.99 5.75
N LEU A 301 7.07 25.45 6.50
CA LEU A 301 6.04 24.56 5.98
C LEU A 301 4.93 25.39 5.31
N ILE A 302 4.60 25.04 4.07
CA ILE A 302 3.43 25.58 3.36
C ILE A 302 2.46 24.46 3.01
N LEU A 303 1.19 24.84 2.77
CA LEU A 303 0.12 23.96 2.33
C LEU A 303 -0.29 24.33 0.91
N VAL A 304 -0.38 23.34 0.02
CA VAL A 304 -0.84 23.52 -1.36
C VAL A 304 -2.07 22.66 -1.60
N ILE A 305 -3.17 23.25 -2.07
CA ILE A 305 -4.45 22.56 -2.32
C ILE A 305 -4.81 22.65 -3.81
N GLU A 306 -5.23 21.52 -4.40
CA GLU A 306 -5.76 21.46 -5.76
C GLU A 306 -7.25 21.83 -5.77
N SER A 307 -7.59 23.03 -6.24
CA SER A 307 -8.96 23.51 -6.33
C SER A 307 -9.09 24.75 -7.21
N ASP A 308 -10.25 24.91 -7.87
CA ASP A 308 -10.60 26.15 -8.59
C ASP A 308 -11.28 27.21 -7.69
N VAL A 309 -11.43 26.91 -6.40
CA VAL A 309 -12.18 27.73 -5.44
C VAL A 309 -11.26 28.10 -4.30
N ARG A 310 -11.31 29.36 -3.88
CA ARG A 310 -10.57 29.81 -2.71
C ARG A 310 -11.05 29.08 -1.46
N LEU A 311 -10.08 28.52 -0.73
CA LEU A 311 -10.28 27.88 0.56
C LEU A 311 -9.47 28.67 1.59
N ASN A 312 -10.14 29.03 2.68
CA ASN A 312 -9.49 29.67 3.82
C ASN A 312 -9.52 28.69 4.98
N LEU A 313 -8.33 28.33 5.48
CA LEU A 313 -8.18 27.59 6.73
C LEU A 313 -7.76 28.57 7.82
N SER A 314 -8.48 28.51 8.93
CA SER A 314 -8.32 29.36 10.09
C SER A 314 -7.65 28.61 11.25
N LYS A 315 -7.21 29.34 12.27
CA LYS A 315 -6.61 28.76 13.48
C LYS A 315 -7.52 27.68 14.14
N PRO A 316 -8.84 27.90 14.30
CA PRO A 316 -9.75 26.84 14.75
C PRO A 316 -9.71 25.57 13.91
N ASP A 317 -9.51 25.66 12.60
CA ASP A 317 -9.46 24.48 11.73
C ASP A 317 -8.21 23.64 12.02
N TYR A 318 -7.05 24.29 12.17
CA TYR A 318 -5.80 23.64 12.54
C TYR A 318 -5.82 23.06 13.97
N GLU A 319 -6.48 23.75 14.91
CA GLU A 319 -6.70 23.25 16.27
C GLU A 319 -7.56 21.98 16.28
N ARG A 320 -8.61 21.91 15.45
CA ARG A 320 -9.42 20.68 15.28
C ARG A 320 -8.60 19.51 14.72
N CYS A 321 -7.59 19.80 13.89
CA CYS A 321 -6.62 18.82 13.39
C CYS A 321 -5.52 18.46 14.39
N LYS A 322 -5.50 19.08 15.58
CA LYS A 322 -4.47 18.88 16.61
C LYS A 322 -3.05 19.14 16.10
N LEU A 323 -2.88 20.11 15.20
CA LEU A 323 -1.56 20.53 14.74
C LEU A 323 -0.85 21.28 15.87
N VAL A 324 0.42 20.94 16.11
CA VAL A 324 1.27 21.72 17.04
C VAL A 324 1.81 22.97 16.35
N LYS A 325 2.31 23.94 17.13
CA LYS A 325 2.73 25.28 16.64
C LYS A 325 3.60 25.26 15.36
N PHE A 326 4.56 24.35 15.27
CA PHE A 326 5.46 24.24 14.11
C PHE A 326 4.82 23.54 12.91
N GLU A 327 3.81 22.69 13.12
CA GLU A 327 3.09 21.99 12.05
C GLU A 327 2.05 22.87 11.35
N ILE A 328 1.68 24.02 11.93
CA ILE A 328 0.75 24.96 11.31
C ILE A 328 1.40 25.59 10.07
N PRO A 329 0.83 25.39 8.86
CA PRO A 329 1.33 25.99 7.63
C PRO A 329 1.45 27.50 7.76
N LYS A 330 2.58 28.05 7.31
CA LYS A 330 2.82 29.50 7.32
C LYS A 330 2.09 30.21 6.19
N GLU A 331 1.91 29.51 5.07
CA GLU A 331 1.19 29.98 3.89
C GLU A 331 0.33 28.85 3.32
N LEU A 332 -0.75 29.24 2.65
CA LEU A 332 -1.68 28.36 1.94
C LEU A 332 -1.77 28.84 0.49
N PHE A 333 -1.46 27.94 -0.44
CA PHE A 333 -1.56 28.16 -1.87
C PHE A 333 -2.63 27.26 -2.50
N ILE A 334 -3.24 27.76 -3.56
CA ILE A 334 -4.27 27.05 -4.31
C ILE A 334 -3.84 27.01 -5.77
N LEU A 335 -3.83 25.81 -6.34
CA LEU A 335 -3.57 25.59 -7.75
C LEU A 335 -4.78 24.88 -8.38
N PRO A 336 -5.16 25.21 -9.61
CA PRO A 336 -6.26 24.52 -10.28
C PRO A 336 -5.92 23.06 -10.55
N LYS A 337 -4.64 22.76 -10.80
CA LYS A 337 -4.17 21.41 -11.12
C LYS A 337 -2.72 21.18 -10.68
N PHE A 338 -2.45 19.98 -10.16
CA PHE A 338 -1.12 19.52 -9.80
C PHE A 338 -0.40 18.87 -10.99
N ILE A 339 0.93 18.93 -10.95
CA ILE A 339 1.78 18.15 -11.85
C ILE A 339 1.87 16.72 -11.32
N GLU A 340 1.71 15.75 -12.21
CA GLU A 340 1.68 14.33 -11.88
C GLU A 340 2.67 13.53 -12.71
N THR A 341 3.06 12.36 -12.20
CA THR A 341 3.69 11.32 -13.01
C THR A 341 2.65 10.62 -13.89
N VAL A 342 3.10 9.81 -14.85
CA VAL A 342 2.22 8.93 -15.64
C VAL A 342 1.38 7.99 -14.75
N SER A 343 1.87 7.69 -13.54
CA SER A 343 1.16 6.88 -12.54
C SER A 343 0.16 7.67 -11.66
N GLY A 344 -0.05 8.96 -11.92
CA GLY A 344 -0.96 9.84 -11.16
C GLY A 344 -0.41 10.33 -9.81
N LYS A 345 0.85 10.02 -9.47
CA LYS A 345 1.51 10.55 -8.26
C LYS A 345 1.84 12.03 -8.41
N ILE A 346 1.51 12.83 -7.40
CA ILE A 346 1.80 14.27 -7.34
C ILE A 346 3.32 14.51 -7.32
N GLN A 347 3.82 15.32 -8.26
CA GLN A 347 5.21 15.75 -8.31
C GLN A 347 5.38 17.06 -7.54
N ARG A 348 5.40 16.98 -6.19
CA ARG A 348 5.34 18.14 -5.27
C ARG A 348 6.30 19.29 -5.62
N LYS A 349 7.57 18.97 -5.92
CA LYS A 349 8.59 19.99 -6.28
C LYS A 349 8.28 20.70 -7.60
N GLN A 350 7.81 19.97 -8.61
CA GLN A 350 7.45 20.55 -9.90
C GLN A 350 6.15 21.37 -9.78
N THR A 351 5.17 20.86 -9.03
CA THR A 351 3.95 21.61 -8.71
C THR A 351 4.28 22.90 -7.95
N LEU A 352 5.23 22.88 -7.02
CA LEU A 352 5.70 24.07 -6.31
C LEU A 352 6.32 25.10 -7.26
N ALA A 353 7.09 24.69 -8.26
CA ALA A 353 7.68 25.60 -9.24
C ALA A 353 6.62 26.39 -10.05
N LEU A 354 5.37 25.89 -10.15
CA LEU A 354 4.27 26.67 -10.73
C LEU A 354 3.90 27.89 -9.88
N LEU A 355 4.10 27.84 -8.56
CA LEU A 355 3.81 28.98 -7.67
C LEU A 355 4.85 30.08 -7.82
N GLU A 356 6.11 29.72 -8.06
CA GLU A 356 7.19 30.68 -8.31
C GLU A 356 6.92 31.47 -9.61
N LEU A 357 6.46 30.79 -10.66
CA LEU A 357 6.09 31.41 -11.96
C LEU A 357 4.83 32.30 -11.90
N LEU A 358 3.99 32.15 -10.87
CA LEU A 358 2.80 33.00 -10.66
C LEU A 358 3.09 34.21 -9.76
N SER A 359 4.30 34.28 -9.21
CA SER A 359 4.76 35.34 -8.31
C SER A 359 5.62 36.40 -9.03
N GLU A 360 5.96 36.15 -10.30
CA GLU A 360 6.50 37.11 -11.29
C GLU A 360 5.36 37.68 -12.14
#